data_AF-A0A432R1J7-F1
#
_entry.id   AF-A0A432R1J7-F1
#
_cell.length_a   1.000
_cell.length_b   1.000
_cell.length_c   1.000
_cell.angle_alpha   90.00
_cell.angle_beta   90.00
_cell.angle_gamma   90.00
#
_symmetry.space_group_name_H-M   'P 1'
#
loop_
_entity.id
_entity.type
_entity.pdbx_description
1 polymer ?
#
loop_
_entity_poly.entity_id
_entity_poly.type
_entity_poly.pdbx_seq_one_letter_code
_entity_poly.pdbx_strand_id
1 'polypeptide(L)'
;MKLFVRAFTLIELILVIVVFGIIAAIGSEIYAKIYENYLVTRVMNRLQTKTELALEQITHRLQYRIKQSTIGTNVHTTPFTYIHTADPSLNSNFTVLEWIGYDDVGFKGIYDTTTAFYPPVWSGFIDLDDPNTNQTTLITPGSHLTNEDDIIRALSDNNASISDAVIVFPSTGADFNVSKYGWNNSGRSDYEFNISVTDDTTLTINDDVPPPEIYERYKLVWSAYALAFDPLTCTQDCNLVLYTNYQPWANETFNGTDSSKYLLLEHVNVFRFKQEGDVLHIKLCVQDQIVDQNISICKEKVVF
;
A
#
# COMPACT_ATOMS: atom_id res chain seq x y z
N MET A 1 46.96 58.91 47.00
CA MET A 1 45.55 58.73 47.40
C MET A 1 45.19 57.27 47.16
N LYS A 2 45.20 56.42 48.19
CA LYS A 2 44.85 55.00 48.06
C LYS A 2 43.33 54.91 47.97
N LEU A 3 42.79 54.45 46.83
CA LEU A 3 41.38 54.05 46.74
C LEU A 3 41.20 52.82 47.64
N PHE A 4 40.51 53.00 48.77
CA PHE A 4 39.95 51.87 49.52
C PHE A 4 38.79 51.30 48.71
N VAL A 5 38.98 50.12 48.12
CA VAL A 5 37.88 49.33 47.56
C VAL A 5 37.05 48.84 48.73
N ARG A 6 35.77 49.21 48.80
CA ARG A 6 34.86 48.73 49.85
C ARG A 6 34.70 47.21 49.72
N ALA A 7 35.00 46.49 50.78
CA ALA A 7 34.76 45.06 50.85
C ALA A 7 33.25 44.79 50.97
N PHE A 8 32.80 43.69 50.37
CA PHE A 8 31.42 43.21 50.41
C PHE A 8 30.94 43.07 51.86
N THR A 9 29.71 43.51 52.14
CA THR A 9 29.11 43.28 53.46
C THR A 9 28.53 41.88 53.55
N LEU A 10 28.53 41.27 54.75
CA LEU A 10 28.04 39.90 54.95
C LEU A 10 26.58 39.71 54.51
N ILE A 11 25.75 40.75 54.67
CA ILE A 11 24.35 40.77 54.22
C ILE A 11 24.23 40.72 52.69
N GLU A 12 25.13 41.39 51.98
CA GLU A 12 25.15 41.47 50.52
C GLU A 12 25.58 40.13 49.90
N LEU A 13 26.52 39.43 50.55
CA LEU A 13 26.92 38.07 50.16
C LEU A 13 25.77 37.06 50.30
N ILE A 14 25.04 37.10 51.42
CA ILE A 14 23.88 36.22 51.64
C ILE A 14 22.79 36.47 50.59
N LEU A 15 22.52 37.75 50.29
CA LEU A 15 21.54 38.12 49.27
C LEU A 15 21.90 37.58 47.88
N VAL A 16 23.19 37.68 47.49
CA VAL A 16 23.68 37.12 46.22
C VAL A 16 23.50 35.60 46.16
N ILE A 17 23.82 34.87 47.24
CA ILE A 17 23.66 33.41 47.29
C ILE A 17 22.19 33.01 47.14
N VAL A 18 21.28 33.70 47.82
CA VAL A 18 19.83 33.43 47.73
C VAL A 18 19.32 33.69 46.31
N VAL A 19 19.69 34.82 45.70
CA VAL A 19 19.29 35.15 44.33
C VAL A 19 19.85 34.12 43.33
N PHE A 20 21.11 33.71 43.47
CA PHE A 20 21.69 32.66 42.64
C PHE A 20 20.98 31.31 42.83
N GLY A 21 20.60 30.96 44.05
CA GLY A 21 19.84 29.74 44.34
C GLY A 21 18.49 29.73 43.62
N ILE A 22 17.77 30.86 43.64
CA ILE A 22 16.48 31.00 42.95
C ILE A 22 16.67 30.95 41.43
N ILE A 23 17.66 31.66 40.88
CA ILE A 23 17.94 31.65 39.44
C ILE A 23 18.36 30.26 38.98
N ALA A 24 19.20 29.55 39.74
CA ALA A 24 19.63 28.20 39.41
C ALA A 24 18.45 27.21 39.45
N ALA A 25 17.57 27.32 40.44
CA ALA A 25 16.37 26.48 40.53
C ALA A 25 15.44 26.70 39.33
N ILE A 26 15.11 27.96 39.01
CA ILE A 26 14.26 28.31 37.86
C ILE A 26 14.93 27.90 36.55
N GLY A 27 16.23 28.15 36.41
CA GLY A 27 17.01 27.77 35.24
C GLY A 27 16.96 26.26 35.00
N SER A 28 17.21 25.45 36.04
CA SER A 28 17.17 23.99 35.94
C SER A 28 15.80 23.48 35.49
N GLU A 29 14.71 24.07 35.99
CA GLU A 29 13.35 23.68 35.60
C GLU A 29 13.05 24.04 34.13
N ILE A 30 13.47 25.23 33.69
CA ILE A 30 13.35 25.66 32.30
C ILE A 30 14.14 24.73 31.37
N TYR A 31 15.38 24.40 31.72
CA TYR A 31 16.20 23.49 30.91
C TYR A 31 15.56 22.10 30.79
N ALA A 32 15.04 21.54 31.90
CA ALA A 32 14.34 20.27 31.88
C ALA A 32 13.11 20.31 30.94
N LYS A 33 12.26 21.33 31.08
CA LYS A 33 11.07 21.51 30.23
C LYS A 33 11.40 21.69 28.75
N ILE A 34 12.45 22.46 28.42
CA ILE A 34 12.89 22.64 27.02
C ILE A 34 13.34 21.29 26.44
N TYR A 35 14.10 20.52 27.21
CA TYR A 35 14.59 19.22 26.78
C TYR A 35 13.44 18.22 26.54
N GLU A 36 12.49 18.12 27.48
CA GLU A 36 11.29 17.28 27.34
C GLU A 36 10.48 17.67 26.10
N ASN A 37 10.19 18.96 25.92
CA ASN A 37 9.44 19.45 24.76
C ASN A 37 10.17 19.16 23.44
N TYR A 38 11.49 19.29 23.41
CA TYR A 38 12.29 18.97 22.24
C TYR A 38 12.18 17.48 21.88
N LEU A 39 12.27 16.58 22.88
CA LEU A 39 12.13 15.14 22.65
C LEU A 39 10.75 14.79 22.09
N VAL A 40 9.68 15.29 22.73
CA VAL A 40 8.30 15.10 22.28
C VAL A 40 8.11 15.59 20.84
N THR A 41 8.56 16.81 20.54
CA THR A 41 8.44 17.41 19.20
C THR A 41 9.22 16.59 18.16
N ARG A 42 10.42 16.14 18.49
CA ARG A 42 11.24 15.34 17.58
C ARG A 42 10.58 14.00 17.24
N VAL A 43 10.05 13.30 18.23
CA VAL A 43 9.37 12.01 18.02
C VAL A 43 8.07 12.22 17.25
N MET A 44 7.28 13.26 17.58
CA MET A 44 6.07 13.61 16.83
C MET A 44 6.36 13.83 15.34
N ASN A 45 7.36 14.65 15.02
CA ASN A 45 7.74 14.91 13.64
C ASN A 45 8.21 13.65 12.91
N ARG A 46 8.98 12.79 13.60
CA ARG A 46 9.44 11.51 13.04
C ARG A 46 8.28 10.58 12.73
N LEU A 47 7.37 10.39 13.68
CA LEU A 47 6.18 9.56 13.53
C LEU A 47 5.29 10.09 12.41
N GLN A 48 5.01 11.39 12.38
CA GLN A 48 4.24 12.02 11.30
C GLN A 48 4.86 11.73 9.93
N THR A 49 6.18 11.92 9.79
CA THR A 49 6.88 11.69 8.52
C THR A 49 6.82 10.22 8.09
N LYS A 50 7.05 9.28 9.03
CA LYS A 50 6.99 7.84 8.74
C LYS A 50 5.58 7.40 8.35
N THR A 51 4.57 7.80 9.11
CA THR A 51 3.16 7.46 8.83
C THR A 51 2.71 8.05 7.50
N GLU A 52 3.09 9.29 7.19
CA GLU A 52 2.79 9.92 5.91
C GLU A 52 3.44 9.17 4.75
N LEU A 53 4.73 8.85 4.84
CA LEU A 53 5.45 8.10 3.81
C LEU A 53 4.84 6.71 3.57
N ALA A 54 4.46 6.01 4.63
CA ALA A 54 3.79 4.72 4.51
C ALA A 54 2.42 4.84 3.83
N LEU A 55 1.61 5.85 4.20
CA LEU A 55 0.34 6.13 3.54
C LEU A 55 0.53 6.52 2.07
N GLU A 56 1.59 7.26 1.73
CA GLU A 56 1.93 7.58 0.34
C GLU A 56 2.24 6.33 -0.47
N GLN A 57 3.08 5.44 0.05
CA GLN A 57 3.41 4.17 -0.60
C GLN A 57 2.17 3.30 -0.82
N ILE A 58 1.31 3.18 0.20
CA ILE A 58 0.04 2.45 0.13
C ILE A 58 -0.87 3.07 -0.93
N THR A 59 -1.02 4.41 -0.89
CA THR A 59 -1.90 5.14 -1.81
C THR A 59 -1.43 5.02 -3.25
N HIS A 60 -0.13 5.14 -3.51
CA HIS A 60 0.42 5.00 -4.86
C HIS A 60 0.14 3.62 -5.45
N ARG A 61 0.22 2.54 -4.66
CA ARG A 61 -0.16 1.20 -5.14
C ARG A 61 -1.66 1.08 -5.38
N LEU A 62 -2.48 1.65 -4.50
CA LEU A 62 -3.94 1.62 -4.62
C LEU A 62 -4.49 2.49 -5.76
N GLN A 63 -3.72 3.44 -6.28
CA GLN A 63 -4.08 4.18 -7.51
C GLN A 63 -4.19 3.25 -8.72
N TYR A 64 -3.39 2.19 -8.74
CA TYR A 64 -3.37 1.19 -9.81
C TYR A 64 -4.22 -0.04 -9.47
N ARG A 65 -5.25 0.10 -8.63
CA ARG A 65 -6.15 -1.01 -8.28
C ARG A 65 -7.25 -1.24 -9.31
N ILE A 66 -7.70 -2.48 -9.41
CA ILE A 66 -9.02 -2.82 -9.94
C ILE A 66 -10.04 -2.50 -8.84
N LYS A 67 -10.76 -1.40 -8.99
CA LYS A 67 -11.59 -0.85 -7.89
C LYS A 67 -12.59 -1.86 -7.32
N GLN A 68 -13.27 -2.60 -8.19
CA GLN A 68 -14.30 -3.56 -7.79
C GLN A 68 -13.73 -4.85 -7.18
N SER A 69 -12.41 -5.09 -7.28
CA SER A 69 -11.78 -6.26 -6.68
C SER A 69 -11.33 -6.02 -5.23
N THR A 70 -11.51 -4.80 -4.69
CA THR A 70 -10.94 -4.41 -3.40
C THR A 70 -11.78 -4.96 -2.26
N ILE A 71 -11.19 -5.83 -1.43
CA ILE A 71 -11.87 -6.54 -0.35
C ILE A 71 -11.28 -6.23 1.02
N GLY A 72 -12.12 -6.31 2.04
CA GLY A 72 -11.69 -6.48 3.42
C GLY A 72 -11.78 -7.95 3.81
N THR A 73 -10.71 -8.51 4.35
CA THR A 73 -10.63 -9.89 4.82
C THR A 73 -10.64 -9.96 6.34
N ASN A 74 -11.48 -10.85 6.87
CA ASN A 74 -11.59 -11.18 8.28
C ASN A 74 -10.82 -12.48 8.55
N VAL A 75 -9.70 -12.31 9.24
CA VAL A 75 -8.77 -13.39 9.60
C VAL A 75 -9.13 -14.09 10.92
N HIS A 76 -10.21 -13.68 11.59
CA HIS A 76 -10.69 -14.29 12.82
C HIS A 76 -11.70 -15.44 12.59
N THR A 77 -12.05 -15.73 11.32
CA THR A 77 -12.90 -16.86 10.95
C THR A 77 -12.07 -17.97 10.29
N THR A 78 -12.53 -19.22 10.36
CA THR A 78 -11.94 -20.33 9.59
C THR A 78 -13.05 -21.00 8.78
N PRO A 79 -13.02 -20.94 7.43
CA PRO A 79 -12.05 -20.23 6.59
C PRO A 79 -12.13 -18.70 6.75
N PHE A 80 -11.11 -17.98 6.25
CA PHE A 80 -11.17 -16.52 6.18
C PHE A 80 -12.38 -16.10 5.36
N THR A 81 -13.05 -15.04 5.82
CA THR A 81 -14.20 -14.46 5.13
C THR A 81 -13.82 -13.10 4.58
N TYR A 82 -14.43 -12.71 3.46
CA TYR A 82 -14.14 -11.44 2.80
C TYR A 82 -15.42 -10.79 2.34
N ILE A 83 -15.38 -9.46 2.25
CA ILE A 83 -16.46 -8.64 1.70
C ILE A 83 -15.85 -7.50 0.89
N HIS A 84 -16.61 -6.93 -0.03
CA HIS A 84 -16.19 -5.74 -0.75
C HIS A 84 -15.99 -4.56 0.22
N THR A 85 -14.99 -3.72 -0.02
CA THR A 85 -14.69 -2.58 0.88
C THR A 85 -15.77 -1.50 0.94
N ALA A 86 -16.69 -1.48 -0.04
CA ALA A 86 -17.87 -0.61 -0.02
C ALA A 86 -19.10 -1.25 0.66
N ASP A 87 -18.99 -2.50 1.12
CA ASP A 87 -20.09 -3.19 1.78
C ASP A 87 -20.40 -2.53 3.14
N PRO A 88 -21.67 -2.20 3.45
CA PRO A 88 -22.06 -1.59 4.73
C PRO A 88 -21.74 -2.44 5.96
N SER A 89 -21.56 -3.76 5.80
CA SER A 89 -21.19 -4.69 6.87
C SER A 89 -19.70 -4.65 7.25
N LEU A 90 -18.88 -3.93 6.49
CA LEU A 90 -17.46 -3.71 6.80
C LEU A 90 -17.29 -3.05 8.16
N ASN A 91 -16.64 -3.77 9.06
CA ASN A 91 -16.45 -3.39 10.46
C ASN A 91 -15.03 -3.73 10.94
N SER A 92 -14.79 -3.54 12.24
CA SER A 92 -13.47 -3.68 12.84
C SER A 92 -12.84 -5.09 12.78
N ASN A 93 -13.61 -6.13 12.46
CA ASN A 93 -13.12 -7.50 12.34
C ASN A 93 -12.41 -7.76 11.02
N PHE A 94 -12.64 -6.91 10.00
CA PHE A 94 -11.91 -6.95 8.74
C PHE A 94 -10.64 -6.13 8.89
N THR A 95 -9.54 -6.80 9.17
CA THR A 95 -8.26 -6.19 9.51
C THR A 95 -7.27 -6.20 8.34
N VAL A 96 -7.57 -6.97 7.29
CA VAL A 96 -6.73 -7.10 6.11
C VAL A 96 -7.40 -6.44 4.91
N LEU A 97 -6.68 -5.56 4.22
CA LEU A 97 -7.12 -4.96 2.96
C LEU A 97 -6.42 -5.69 1.82
N GLU A 98 -7.19 -6.28 0.90
CA GLU A 98 -6.63 -6.92 -0.29
C GLU A 98 -7.21 -6.29 -1.57
N TRP A 99 -6.40 -6.23 -2.62
CA TRP A 99 -6.83 -5.76 -3.93
C TRP A 99 -5.98 -6.37 -5.02
N ILE A 100 -6.52 -6.34 -6.24
CA ILE A 100 -5.80 -6.72 -7.45
C ILE A 100 -5.28 -5.41 -8.06
N GLY A 101 -3.97 -5.37 -8.34
CA GLY A 101 -3.34 -4.22 -8.98
C GLY A 101 -3.07 -4.52 -10.45
N TYR A 102 -3.49 -3.62 -11.34
CA TYR A 102 -3.01 -3.69 -12.72
C TYR A 102 -1.57 -3.20 -12.77
N ASP A 103 -0.81 -3.72 -13.73
CA ASP A 103 0.60 -3.42 -13.86
C ASP A 103 0.82 -1.91 -14.07
N ASP A 104 1.56 -1.28 -13.15
CA ASP A 104 1.87 0.13 -13.22
C ASP A 104 3.24 0.39 -13.83
N VAL A 105 4.15 -0.58 -13.78
CA VAL A 105 5.54 -0.43 -14.23
C VAL A 105 5.62 -0.53 -15.74
N GLY A 106 5.09 -1.60 -16.32
CA GLY A 106 4.96 -1.76 -17.77
C GLY A 106 4.06 -0.68 -18.37
N PHE A 107 2.99 -0.27 -17.67
CA PHE A 107 2.13 0.83 -18.14
C PHE A 107 2.84 2.19 -18.19
N LYS A 108 3.75 2.48 -17.25
CA LYS A 108 4.59 3.69 -17.28
C LYS A 108 5.65 3.65 -18.38
N GLY A 109 6.00 2.45 -18.83
CA GLY A 109 6.89 2.23 -19.97
C GLY A 109 8.35 2.06 -19.61
N ILE A 110 9.10 1.50 -20.57
CA ILE A 110 10.55 1.32 -20.51
C ILE A 110 11.21 2.26 -21.51
N TYR A 111 12.41 2.76 -21.20
CA TYR A 111 13.18 3.56 -22.14
C TYR A 111 13.53 2.75 -23.39
N ASP A 112 13.01 3.18 -24.53
CA ASP A 112 13.35 2.64 -25.83
C ASP A 112 14.43 3.52 -26.49
N THR A 113 15.61 2.92 -26.69
CA THR A 113 16.76 3.58 -27.32
C THR A 113 16.52 3.96 -28.78
N THR A 114 15.60 3.29 -29.47
CA THR A 114 15.32 3.51 -30.90
C THR A 114 14.41 4.73 -31.12
N THR A 115 13.41 4.90 -30.26
CA THR A 115 12.47 6.03 -30.30
C THR A 115 12.85 7.18 -29.36
N ALA A 116 13.84 6.97 -28.48
CA ALA A 116 14.26 7.90 -27.43
C ALA A 116 13.10 8.38 -26.54
N PHE A 117 12.16 7.47 -26.26
CA PHE A 117 10.95 7.71 -25.47
C PHE A 117 10.74 6.58 -24.47
N TYR A 118 9.81 6.76 -23.52
CA TYR A 118 9.35 5.71 -22.60
C TYR A 118 7.96 5.22 -23.05
N PRO A 119 7.84 4.43 -24.13
CA PRO A 119 6.55 3.88 -24.51
C PRO A 119 6.05 2.90 -23.44
N PRO A 120 4.74 2.90 -23.11
CA PRO A 120 4.12 1.82 -22.36
C PRO A 120 4.45 0.47 -23.01
N VAL A 121 4.75 -0.53 -22.18
CA VAL A 121 5.10 -1.86 -22.64
C VAL A 121 3.86 -2.64 -23.06
N TRP A 122 2.70 -2.34 -22.46
CA TRP A 122 1.41 -2.80 -22.94
C TRP A 122 0.50 -1.60 -23.20
N SER A 123 -0.26 -1.64 -24.29
CA SER A 123 -1.04 -0.50 -24.75
C SER A 123 -2.32 -0.28 -23.92
N GLY A 124 -2.91 -1.36 -23.40
CA GLY A 124 -4.23 -1.34 -22.75
C GLY A 124 -5.39 -1.18 -23.71
N PHE A 125 -5.13 -1.26 -25.02
CA PHE A 125 -6.11 -1.21 -26.10
C PHE A 125 -6.01 -2.44 -27.00
N ILE A 126 -7.17 -2.96 -27.38
CA ILE A 126 -7.36 -4.06 -28.32
C ILE A 126 -7.97 -3.46 -29.58
N ASP A 127 -7.39 -3.77 -30.74
CA ASP A 127 -7.97 -3.41 -32.03
C ASP A 127 -9.11 -4.37 -32.37
N LEU A 128 -10.35 -3.93 -32.12
CA LEU A 128 -11.55 -4.72 -32.39
C LEU A 128 -11.87 -4.84 -33.89
N ASP A 129 -11.31 -3.97 -34.72
CA ASP A 129 -11.54 -3.97 -36.17
C ASP A 129 -10.48 -4.79 -36.93
N ASP A 130 -9.40 -5.21 -36.26
CA ASP A 130 -8.40 -6.11 -36.84
C ASP A 130 -9.04 -7.47 -37.20
N PRO A 131 -8.83 -7.98 -38.44
CA PRO A 131 -9.44 -9.23 -38.88
C PRO A 131 -9.00 -10.47 -38.09
N ASN A 132 -7.90 -10.39 -37.33
CA ASN A 132 -7.41 -11.48 -36.49
C ASN A 132 -7.95 -11.39 -35.05
N THR A 133 -8.49 -10.24 -34.63
CA THR A 133 -9.13 -10.10 -33.32
C THR A 133 -10.43 -10.89 -33.28
N ASN A 134 -10.55 -11.76 -32.28
CA ASN A 134 -11.72 -12.60 -32.03
C ASN A 134 -11.87 -12.83 -30.52
N GLN A 135 -12.79 -13.74 -30.13
CA GLN A 135 -13.12 -13.97 -28.72
C GLN A 135 -11.95 -14.46 -27.84
N THR A 136 -10.94 -15.09 -28.45
CA THR A 136 -9.76 -15.63 -27.76
C THR A 136 -8.47 -14.98 -28.21
N THR A 137 -8.36 -14.49 -29.45
CA THR A 137 -7.17 -13.79 -29.95
C THR A 137 -7.40 -12.30 -29.93
N LEU A 138 -6.56 -11.54 -29.25
CA LEU A 138 -6.67 -10.10 -29.09
C LEU A 138 -5.42 -9.43 -29.65
N ILE A 139 -5.61 -8.59 -30.66
CA ILE A 139 -4.53 -7.77 -31.21
C ILE A 139 -4.45 -6.48 -30.40
N THR A 140 -3.28 -6.20 -29.83
CA THR A 140 -2.99 -5.04 -28.99
C THR A 140 -1.88 -4.19 -29.63
N PRO A 141 -2.22 -3.33 -30.60
CA PRO A 141 -1.21 -2.56 -31.33
C PRO A 141 -0.37 -1.68 -30.40
N GLY A 142 0.93 -1.66 -30.65
CA GLY A 142 1.88 -0.85 -29.88
C GLY A 142 2.31 -1.45 -28.54
N SER A 143 1.76 -2.60 -28.15
CA SER A 143 2.33 -3.41 -27.06
C SER A 143 3.66 -4.04 -27.49
N HIS A 144 4.50 -4.32 -26.50
CA HIS A 144 5.76 -5.04 -26.56
C HIS A 144 5.74 -6.13 -25.49
N LEU A 145 4.82 -7.09 -25.64
CA LEU A 145 4.48 -8.07 -24.61
C LEU A 145 5.65 -8.98 -24.19
N THR A 146 6.68 -9.15 -25.03
CA THR A 146 7.89 -9.87 -24.61
C THR A 146 8.69 -9.10 -23.56
N ASN A 147 8.77 -7.77 -23.67
CA ASN A 147 9.38 -6.93 -22.64
C ASN A 147 8.54 -6.90 -21.35
N GLU A 148 7.22 -7.08 -21.45
CA GLU A 148 6.35 -7.19 -20.27
C GLU A 148 6.65 -8.47 -19.48
N ASP A 149 6.91 -9.58 -20.18
CA ASP A 149 7.37 -10.83 -19.54
C ASP A 149 8.65 -10.60 -18.72
N ASP A 150 9.63 -9.89 -19.29
CA ASP A 150 10.87 -9.54 -18.61
C ASP A 150 10.63 -8.67 -17.35
N ILE A 151 9.70 -7.70 -17.42
CA ILE A 151 9.31 -6.88 -16.27
C ILE A 151 8.70 -7.76 -15.17
N ILE A 152 7.71 -8.59 -15.51
CA ILE A 152 7.02 -9.42 -14.54
C ILE A 152 8.00 -10.38 -13.87
N ARG A 153 8.90 -11.01 -14.64
CA ARG A 153 9.97 -11.85 -14.10
C ARG A 153 10.90 -11.08 -13.17
N ALA A 154 11.30 -9.87 -13.54
CA ALA A 154 12.17 -9.05 -12.70
C ALA A 154 11.50 -8.60 -11.40
N LEU A 155 10.21 -8.25 -11.42
CA LEU A 155 9.45 -7.80 -10.24
C LEU A 155 9.02 -8.95 -9.32
N SER A 156 8.89 -10.16 -9.86
CA SER A 156 8.49 -11.37 -9.12
C SER A 156 9.68 -12.23 -8.68
N ASP A 157 10.93 -11.77 -8.87
CA ASP A 157 12.15 -12.56 -8.66
C ASP A 157 12.16 -13.90 -9.42
N ASN A 158 11.64 -13.90 -10.65
CA ASN A 158 11.40 -15.05 -11.53
C ASN A 158 10.36 -16.06 -11.04
N ASN A 159 9.50 -15.68 -10.08
CA ASN A 159 8.41 -16.55 -9.61
C ASN A 159 7.19 -16.52 -10.54
N ALA A 160 6.98 -15.42 -11.27
CA ALA A 160 5.87 -15.23 -12.20
C ALA A 160 6.37 -14.71 -13.56
N SER A 161 5.50 -14.83 -14.55
CA SER A 161 5.73 -14.44 -15.93
C SER A 161 4.44 -13.92 -16.54
N ILE A 162 4.48 -13.41 -17.79
CA ILE A 162 3.26 -12.93 -18.45
C ILE A 162 2.23 -14.04 -18.68
N SER A 163 2.63 -15.31 -18.69
CA SER A 163 1.67 -16.43 -18.77
C SER A 163 0.88 -16.66 -17.48
N ASP A 164 1.35 -16.13 -16.34
CA ASP A 164 0.65 -16.17 -15.05
C ASP A 164 -0.24 -14.92 -14.85
N ALA A 165 -0.11 -13.96 -15.77
CA ALA A 165 -0.91 -12.76 -15.80
C ALA A 165 -2.29 -13.03 -16.40
N VAL A 166 -3.20 -12.11 -16.09
CA VAL A 166 -4.57 -12.08 -16.55
C VAL A 166 -4.91 -10.70 -17.10
N ILE A 167 -5.94 -10.64 -17.92
CA ILE A 167 -6.55 -9.38 -18.32
C ILE A 167 -7.91 -9.20 -17.65
N VAL A 168 -8.23 -7.95 -17.35
CA VAL A 168 -9.52 -7.54 -16.79
C VAL A 168 -10.11 -6.43 -17.65
N PHE A 169 -11.34 -6.64 -18.11
CA PHE A 169 -12.05 -5.62 -18.88
C PHE A 169 -12.79 -4.61 -17.97
N PRO A 170 -12.90 -3.32 -18.33
CA PRO A 170 -13.52 -2.31 -17.48
C PRO A 170 -14.98 -2.56 -17.07
N SER A 171 -15.74 -3.34 -17.83
CA SER A 171 -17.15 -3.66 -17.52
C SER A 171 -17.32 -4.91 -16.65
N THR A 172 -16.23 -5.65 -16.36
CA THR A 172 -16.30 -6.73 -15.37
C THR A 172 -16.57 -6.13 -13.98
N GLY A 173 -17.09 -6.92 -13.04
CA GLY A 173 -17.32 -6.45 -11.67
C GLY A 173 -18.40 -5.37 -11.47
N ALA A 174 -19.17 -4.99 -12.49
CA ALA A 174 -20.25 -4.00 -12.36
C ALA A 174 -21.38 -4.44 -11.41
N ASP A 175 -21.51 -5.75 -11.16
CA ASP A 175 -22.41 -6.33 -10.16
C ASP A 175 -21.86 -6.30 -8.73
N PHE A 176 -20.67 -5.70 -8.51
CA PHE A 176 -19.94 -5.66 -7.24
C PHE A 176 -19.70 -7.04 -6.62
N ASN A 177 -19.75 -8.11 -7.43
CA ASN A 177 -19.55 -9.46 -6.95
C ASN A 177 -18.06 -9.79 -6.88
N VAL A 178 -17.48 -9.56 -5.71
CA VAL A 178 -16.06 -9.84 -5.46
C VAL A 178 -15.69 -11.32 -5.58
N SER A 179 -16.63 -12.26 -5.40
CA SER A 179 -16.32 -13.70 -5.44
C SER A 179 -15.86 -14.19 -6.82
N LYS A 180 -16.11 -13.39 -7.87
CA LYS A 180 -15.72 -13.66 -9.25
C LYS A 180 -14.28 -13.24 -9.56
N TYR A 181 -13.58 -12.65 -8.60
CA TYR A 181 -12.17 -12.26 -8.69
C TYR A 181 -11.20 -13.33 -8.11
N GLY A 182 -11.63 -14.60 -8.02
CA GLY A 182 -10.78 -15.70 -7.52
C GLY A 182 -10.47 -15.72 -6.01
N TRP A 183 -10.96 -14.76 -5.22
CA TRP A 183 -10.64 -14.66 -3.79
C TRP A 183 -10.95 -15.94 -2.97
N ASN A 184 -10.01 -16.28 -2.08
CA ASN A 184 -10.06 -17.42 -1.14
C ASN A 184 -10.32 -18.78 -1.79
N ASN A 185 -9.62 -19.08 -2.89
CA ASN A 185 -9.62 -20.42 -3.48
C ASN A 185 -11.05 -20.87 -3.84
N SER A 186 -11.85 -19.93 -4.34
CA SER A 186 -13.22 -20.19 -4.79
C SER A 186 -13.24 -21.07 -6.06
N GLY A 187 -12.08 -21.25 -6.71
CA GLY A 187 -11.93 -21.97 -7.97
C GLY A 187 -12.65 -21.31 -9.15
N ARG A 188 -13.17 -20.10 -8.97
CA ARG A 188 -13.97 -19.39 -9.96
C ARG A 188 -13.49 -17.94 -10.09
N SER A 189 -12.74 -17.70 -11.17
CA SER A 189 -12.44 -16.38 -11.70
C SER A 189 -13.27 -16.22 -12.97
N ASP A 190 -14.28 -15.35 -12.93
CA ASP A 190 -15.13 -15.05 -14.09
C ASP A 190 -14.76 -13.68 -14.71
N TYR A 191 -13.94 -12.89 -14.01
CA TYR A 191 -13.62 -11.50 -14.37
C TYR A 191 -12.17 -11.28 -14.77
N GLU A 192 -11.32 -12.25 -14.50
CA GLU A 192 -9.96 -12.31 -14.96
C GLU A 192 -9.82 -13.43 -15.99
N PHE A 193 -9.17 -13.11 -17.11
CA PHE A 193 -8.96 -14.05 -18.19
C PHE A 193 -7.47 -14.35 -18.31
N ASN A 194 -7.12 -15.62 -18.18
CA ASN A 194 -5.76 -16.12 -18.31
C ASN A 194 -5.26 -15.91 -19.73
N ILE A 195 -4.09 -15.30 -19.86
CA ILE A 195 -3.52 -14.96 -21.16
C ILE A 195 -2.25 -15.75 -21.46
N SER A 196 -1.98 -15.94 -22.74
CA SER A 196 -0.68 -16.29 -23.28
C SER A 196 -0.27 -15.27 -24.32
N VAL A 197 1.04 -15.08 -24.48
CA VAL A 197 1.61 -14.17 -25.47
C VAL A 197 2.10 -15.00 -26.64
N THR A 198 1.62 -14.65 -27.84
CA THR A 198 2.05 -15.32 -29.08
C THR A 198 3.16 -14.53 -29.76
N ASP A 199 3.05 -13.20 -29.73
CA ASP A 199 4.03 -12.23 -30.22
C ASP A 199 3.90 -10.93 -29.41
N ASP A 200 4.69 -9.91 -29.74
CA ASP A 200 4.71 -8.63 -29.00
C ASP A 200 3.37 -7.89 -28.94
N THR A 201 2.43 -8.19 -29.84
CA THR A 201 1.15 -7.49 -29.97
C THR A 201 -0.06 -8.39 -29.78
N THR A 202 0.12 -9.72 -29.77
CA THR A 202 -0.99 -10.68 -29.76
C THR A 202 -1.10 -11.39 -28.41
N LEU A 203 -2.24 -11.15 -27.74
CA LEU A 203 -2.66 -11.89 -26.56
C LEU A 203 -3.65 -13.00 -26.97
N THR A 204 -3.52 -14.16 -26.35
CA THR A 204 -4.48 -15.26 -26.50
C THR A 204 -5.08 -15.60 -25.14
N ILE A 205 -6.40 -15.59 -25.03
CA ILE A 205 -7.13 -16.04 -23.85
C ILE A 205 -7.15 -17.58 -23.84
N ASN A 206 -6.71 -18.16 -22.74
CA ASN A 206 -6.54 -19.60 -22.56
C ASN A 206 -7.69 -20.25 -21.78
N ASP A 207 -8.64 -19.47 -21.26
CA ASP A 207 -9.74 -20.01 -20.45
C ASP A 207 -10.69 -20.89 -21.27
N ASP A 208 -11.16 -21.97 -20.65
CA ASP A 208 -12.16 -22.88 -21.23
C ASP A 208 -13.47 -22.15 -21.60
N VAL A 209 -13.78 -21.08 -20.86
CA VAL A 209 -14.93 -20.21 -21.10
C VAL A 209 -14.42 -18.82 -21.47
N PRO A 210 -14.53 -18.40 -22.74
CA PRO A 210 -14.07 -17.09 -23.17
C PRO A 210 -14.96 -15.97 -22.60
N PRO A 211 -14.48 -14.71 -22.57
CA PRO A 211 -15.24 -13.57 -22.09
C PRO A 211 -16.55 -13.42 -22.88
N PRO A 212 -17.69 -13.15 -22.23
CA PRO A 212 -18.97 -13.01 -22.92
C PRO A 212 -18.97 -11.85 -23.92
N GLU A 213 -18.16 -10.82 -23.64
CA GLU A 213 -17.96 -9.66 -24.49
C GLU A 213 -16.51 -9.17 -24.33
N ILE A 214 -15.89 -8.78 -25.44
CA ILE A 214 -14.58 -8.14 -25.44
C ILE A 214 -14.79 -6.63 -25.56
N TYR A 215 -14.01 -5.89 -24.80
CA TYR A 215 -13.97 -4.44 -24.86
C TYR A 215 -12.64 -3.97 -25.44
N GLU A 216 -12.64 -2.82 -26.08
CA GLU A 216 -11.43 -2.21 -26.65
C GLU A 216 -10.39 -1.94 -25.56
N ARG A 217 -10.81 -1.59 -24.34
CA ARG A 217 -9.88 -1.32 -23.23
C ARG A 217 -9.75 -2.55 -22.35
N TYR A 218 -8.52 -2.86 -21.95
CA TYR A 218 -8.22 -3.88 -20.95
C TYR A 218 -7.20 -3.37 -19.94
N LYS A 219 -7.07 -4.08 -18.83
CA LYS A 219 -6.00 -3.90 -17.85
C LYS A 219 -5.24 -5.20 -17.72
N LEU A 220 -3.92 -5.14 -17.86
CA LEU A 220 -3.03 -6.26 -17.58
C LEU A 220 -2.75 -6.33 -16.09
N VAL A 221 -2.88 -7.52 -15.51
CA VAL A 221 -2.78 -7.78 -14.09
C VAL A 221 -1.92 -9.02 -13.88
N TRP A 222 -0.91 -8.96 -13.03
CA TRP A 222 -0.09 -10.13 -12.71
C TRP A 222 0.04 -10.40 -11.19
N SER A 223 -0.40 -9.47 -10.33
CA SER A 223 -0.27 -9.64 -8.88
C SER A 223 -1.40 -9.00 -8.09
N ALA A 224 -1.80 -9.66 -7.01
CA ALA A 224 -2.59 -9.07 -5.94
C ALA A 224 -1.69 -8.55 -4.80
N TYR A 225 -2.29 -7.70 -3.99
CA TYR A 225 -1.65 -7.01 -2.89
C TYR A 225 -2.51 -7.12 -1.64
N ALA A 226 -1.87 -7.34 -0.49
CA ALA A 226 -2.55 -7.26 0.81
C ALA A 226 -1.79 -6.39 1.79
N LEU A 227 -2.55 -5.69 2.65
CA LEU A 227 -2.04 -5.00 3.82
C LEU A 227 -2.61 -5.68 5.06
N ALA A 228 -1.74 -6.23 5.89
CA ALA A 228 -2.14 -6.93 7.11
C ALA A 228 -1.15 -6.67 8.24
N PHE A 229 -1.61 -6.89 9.46
CA PHE A 229 -0.73 -6.96 10.62
C PHE A 229 0.08 -8.24 10.64
N ASP A 230 1.29 -8.13 11.15
CA ASP A 230 2.18 -9.25 11.41
C ASP A 230 2.57 -9.31 12.89
N PRO A 231 2.22 -10.39 13.60
CA PRO A 231 1.36 -11.51 13.17
C PRO A 231 -0.10 -11.08 12.95
N LEU A 232 -0.88 -11.84 12.17
CA LEU A 232 -2.29 -11.55 11.88
C LEU A 232 -3.19 -11.47 13.13
N THR A 233 -2.75 -12.06 14.24
CA THR A 233 -3.43 -12.04 15.53
C THR A 233 -3.07 -10.83 16.39
N CYS A 234 -2.18 -9.96 15.93
CA CYS A 234 -1.73 -8.81 16.68
C CYS A 234 -2.85 -7.77 16.85
N THR A 235 -3.00 -7.26 18.06
CA THR A 235 -4.05 -6.30 18.44
C THR A 235 -3.52 -4.94 18.89
N GLN A 236 -2.26 -4.85 19.30
CA GLN A 236 -1.61 -3.63 19.78
C GLN A 236 -0.12 -3.67 19.43
N ASP A 237 0.43 -2.52 19.04
CA ASP A 237 1.84 -2.37 18.68
C ASP A 237 2.31 -3.31 17.56
N CYS A 238 1.55 -3.37 16.47
CA CYS A 238 1.74 -4.34 15.41
C CYS A 238 2.64 -3.82 14.30
N ASN A 239 3.29 -4.73 13.59
CA ASN A 239 3.94 -4.40 12.33
C ASN A 239 2.90 -4.45 11.20
N LEU A 240 2.81 -3.39 10.40
CA LEU A 240 2.03 -3.37 9.17
C LEU A 240 2.93 -3.82 8.02
N VAL A 241 2.45 -4.82 7.29
CA VAL A 241 3.20 -5.51 6.26
C VAL A 241 2.42 -5.49 4.94
N LEU A 242 3.13 -5.29 3.84
CA LEU A 242 2.66 -5.46 2.48
C LEU A 242 2.98 -6.87 2.00
N TYR A 243 1.96 -7.56 1.50
CA TYR A 243 2.08 -8.82 0.78
C TYR A 243 1.92 -8.55 -0.71
N THR A 244 2.78 -9.17 -1.52
CA THR A 244 2.78 -9.05 -2.98
C THR A 244 3.04 -10.43 -3.59
N ASN A 245 3.05 -10.51 -4.93
CA ASN A 245 3.46 -11.71 -5.68
C ASN A 245 2.57 -12.94 -5.42
N TYR A 246 1.26 -12.72 -5.29
CA TYR A 246 0.29 -13.82 -5.24
C TYR A 246 -0.85 -13.56 -6.23
N GLN A 247 -1.44 -14.63 -6.78
CA GLN A 247 -2.51 -14.60 -7.76
C GLN A 247 -3.77 -15.30 -7.24
N PRO A 248 -4.80 -14.55 -6.80
CA PRO A 248 -6.07 -15.11 -6.34
C PRO A 248 -6.77 -15.99 -7.39
N TRP A 249 -6.71 -15.60 -8.67
CA TRP A 249 -7.25 -16.38 -9.79
C TRP A 249 -6.54 -17.72 -10.00
N ALA A 250 -5.32 -17.88 -9.49
CA ALA A 250 -4.57 -19.14 -9.47
C ALA A 250 -4.71 -19.91 -8.14
N ASN A 251 -5.71 -19.55 -7.32
CA ASN A 251 -5.98 -20.12 -5.99
C ASN A 251 -4.91 -19.84 -4.93
N GLU A 252 -4.09 -18.81 -5.13
CA GLU A 252 -3.11 -18.38 -4.16
C GLU A 252 -3.71 -17.40 -3.14
N THR A 253 -3.08 -17.29 -1.97
CA THR A 253 -3.53 -16.39 -0.90
C THR A 253 -2.37 -15.55 -0.39
N PHE A 254 -2.68 -14.38 0.16
CA PHE A 254 -1.67 -13.47 0.70
C PHE A 254 -0.85 -14.06 1.85
N ASN A 255 -1.37 -15.07 2.56
CA ASN A 255 -0.67 -15.76 3.65
C ASN A 255 -0.09 -17.11 3.22
N GLY A 256 -0.10 -17.40 1.92
CA GLY A 256 0.49 -18.60 1.32
C GLY A 256 2.00 -18.48 1.15
N THR A 257 2.60 -19.54 0.61
CA THR A 257 4.04 -19.64 0.37
C THR A 257 4.54 -18.81 -0.81
N ASP A 258 3.64 -18.51 -1.75
CA ASP A 258 3.96 -17.82 -3.00
C ASP A 258 4.06 -16.30 -2.79
N SER A 259 3.42 -15.80 -1.73
CA SER A 259 3.43 -14.39 -1.36
C SER A 259 4.80 -13.92 -0.86
N SER A 260 5.21 -12.74 -1.33
CA SER A 260 6.35 -12.00 -0.83
C SER A 260 5.92 -10.98 0.22
N LYS A 261 6.72 -10.82 1.27
CA LYS A 261 6.34 -10.08 2.49
C LYS A 261 7.31 -8.94 2.78
N TYR A 262 6.80 -7.71 2.88
CA TYR A 262 7.60 -6.49 3.09
C TYR A 262 7.09 -5.66 4.27
N LEU A 263 7.96 -5.33 5.21
CA LEU A 263 7.64 -4.44 6.33
C LEU A 263 7.43 -3.01 5.83
N LEU A 264 6.24 -2.45 6.03
CA LEU A 264 5.94 -1.06 5.70
C LEU A 264 6.15 -0.12 6.90
N LEU A 265 5.62 -0.52 8.06
CA LEU A 265 5.61 0.34 9.24
C LEU A 265 5.55 -0.47 10.52
N GLU A 266 6.35 -0.09 11.50
CA GLU A 266 6.38 -0.69 12.84
C GLU A 266 5.52 0.12 13.81
N HIS A 267 5.13 -0.51 14.92
CA HIS A 267 4.40 0.11 16.03
C HIS A 267 3.03 0.70 15.65
N VAL A 268 2.33 0.01 14.76
CA VAL A 268 1.00 0.38 14.28
C VAL A 268 -0.07 -0.14 15.24
N ASN A 269 -0.89 0.77 15.76
CA ASN A 269 -2.03 0.42 16.62
C ASN A 269 -3.35 0.31 15.86
N VAL A 270 -3.51 1.12 14.81
CA VAL A 270 -4.77 1.20 14.08
C VAL A 270 -4.46 1.21 12.59
N PHE A 271 -5.04 0.25 11.89
CA PHE A 271 -5.16 0.24 10.45
C PHE A 271 -6.64 0.01 10.13
N ARG A 272 -7.26 1.00 9.48
CA ARG A 272 -8.68 0.94 9.09
C ARG A 272 -8.83 1.44 7.67
N PHE A 273 -9.78 0.86 6.97
CA PHE A 273 -10.12 1.25 5.62
C PHE A 273 -11.62 1.14 5.42
N LYS A 274 -12.15 1.96 4.53
CA LYS A 274 -13.56 1.94 4.13
C LYS A 274 -13.71 2.59 2.77
N GLN A 275 -14.50 2.01 1.89
CA GLN A 275 -14.84 2.63 0.62
C GLN A 275 -16.22 3.32 0.70
N GLU A 276 -16.30 4.54 0.20
CA GLU A 276 -17.54 5.29 0.02
C GLU A 276 -17.63 5.73 -1.45
N GLY A 277 -18.56 5.13 -2.20
CA GLY A 277 -18.59 5.28 -3.66
C GLY A 277 -17.32 4.70 -4.31
N ASP A 278 -16.61 5.51 -5.09
CA ASP A 278 -15.36 5.13 -5.75
C ASP A 278 -14.11 5.41 -4.91
N VAL A 279 -14.30 5.97 -3.72
CA VAL A 279 -13.24 6.56 -2.91
C VAL A 279 -12.92 5.67 -1.72
N LEU A 280 -11.66 5.27 -1.59
CA LEU A 280 -11.17 4.45 -0.49
C LEU A 280 -10.47 5.34 0.55
N HIS A 281 -11.01 5.33 1.77
CA HIS A 281 -10.43 6.00 2.93
C HIS A 281 -9.54 5.03 3.68
N ILE A 282 -8.34 5.46 4.07
CA ILE A 282 -7.37 4.68 4.82
C ILE A 282 -6.93 5.50 6.03
N LYS A 283 -6.95 4.88 7.20
CA LYS A 283 -6.50 5.45 8.47
C LYS A 283 -5.38 4.60 9.04
N LEU A 284 -4.29 5.26 9.42
CA LEU A 284 -3.13 4.64 10.01
C LEU A 284 -2.72 5.39 11.28
N CYS A 285 -2.61 4.68 12.40
CA CYS A 285 -2.11 5.24 13.66
C CYS A 285 -0.90 4.47 14.16
N VAL A 286 0.17 5.21 14.45
CA VAL A 286 1.42 4.68 14.99
C VAL A 286 1.62 5.22 16.39
N GLN A 287 2.22 4.42 17.27
CA GLN A 287 2.63 4.85 18.59
C GLN A 287 4.14 4.75 18.77
N ASP A 288 4.68 5.55 19.69
CA ASP A 288 6.03 5.42 20.20
C ASP A 288 6.01 5.77 21.70
N GLN A 289 6.91 5.18 22.47
CA GLN A 289 6.99 5.39 23.91
C GLN A 289 8.17 6.30 24.24
N ILE A 290 7.91 7.41 24.93
CA ILE A 290 8.93 8.30 25.46
C ILE A 290 8.87 8.29 26.98
N VAL A 291 9.87 7.69 27.62
CA VAL A 291 10.03 7.63 29.08
C VAL A 291 8.77 7.03 29.74
N ASP A 292 7.81 7.87 30.15
CA ASP A 292 6.56 7.49 30.84
C ASP A 292 5.28 7.87 30.05
N GLN A 293 5.39 8.34 28.81
CA GLN A 293 4.25 8.75 27.98
C GLN A 293 4.23 8.02 26.63
N ASN A 294 3.06 7.48 26.28
CA ASN A 294 2.79 6.96 24.95
C ASN A 294 2.30 8.08 24.06
N ILE A 295 3.04 8.33 22.99
CA ILE A 295 2.67 9.27 21.95
C ILE A 295 2.09 8.47 20.79
N SER A 296 0.90 8.86 20.34
CA SER A 296 0.29 8.27 19.15
C SER A 296 -0.09 9.35 18.15
N ILE A 297 0.14 9.05 16.87
CA ILE A 297 -0.23 9.91 15.74
C ILE A 297 -1.07 9.10 14.79
N CYS A 298 -2.19 9.68 14.38
CA CYS A 298 -3.06 9.15 13.34
C CYS A 298 -3.00 10.04 12.10
N LYS A 299 -2.90 9.42 10.93
CA LYS A 299 -3.08 10.07 9.64
C LYS A 299 -4.13 9.33 8.83
N GLU A 300 -4.81 10.08 7.97
CA GLU A 300 -5.84 9.56 7.08
C GLU A 300 -5.54 10.04 5.67
N LYS A 301 -5.73 9.15 4.70
CA LYS A 301 -5.57 9.46 3.28
C LYS A 301 -6.69 8.82 2.47
N VAL A 302 -6.99 9.48 1.37
CA VAL A 302 -8.08 9.12 0.47
C VAL A 302 -7.49 8.75 -0.89
N VAL A 303 -7.97 7.65 -1.46
CA VAL A 303 -7.54 7.13 -2.76
C VAL A 303 -8.74 7.05 -3.71
N PHE A 304 -8.58 7.62 -4.91
CA PHE A 304 -9.60 7.62 -5.96
C PHE A 304 -9.51 6.39 -6.86
#